data_AF-A0A3R5ZS97-F1
#
_entry.id   AF-A0A3R5ZS97-F1
#
_cell.length_a   1.000
_cell.length_b   1.000
_cell.length_c   1.000
_cell.angle_alpha   90.00
_cell.angle_beta   90.00
_cell.angle_gamma   90.00
#
_symmetry.space_group_name_H-M   'P 1'
#
loop_
_entity.id
_entity.type
_entity.pdbx_description
1 polymer ?
#
loop_
_entity_poly.entity_id
_entity_poly.type
_entity_poly.pdbx_seq_one_letter_code
_entity_poly.pdbx_strand_id
1 'polypeptide(L)'
;MKKTKWLCFVFFITVAFIVYYPILSNQLLDFWDDQWVVMNFYTDAGVSWQNLWLILTTYYHGQYAPFNEYLYLFLHEAFGYNAFYFHLASLLLHIANVFLVYLVLKKILALAVCKNELMNRYLPCTTAFVFLITTVNVESVAWMSASKILVYAFFYLLATLSLLRYIESGGSKKRYIGWTYLFFVSSFLGKEQAVTFPVFALLLYWFLGYDLKSKKVWVTLVPFFLLSLCFGYITMLSQLAVGGGALSSEATYPFWQRLIYGCYTFCEYFFKCLFPVKLSYLYPFPSVVGDDLPGWLYFYPVFIVLFIFFFWKYVWKDKMLMFGVSMFAIHIAVTLHIIPLSRFVVVADRYAYLSSVGVAFLLVYILTVLYEKIDRRERLALKAIFVSYLLYLGIYTNLRSRVWYDTDTLKMEMRELLRSRDDFEKTEGY
;
A
#
# COMPACT_ATOMS: atom_id res chain seq x y z
N MET A 1 7.42 28.84 6.22
CA MET A 1 7.23 27.37 6.31
C MET A 1 5.87 26.90 6.84
N LYS A 2 5.29 27.50 7.91
CA LYS A 2 3.96 27.08 8.44
C LYS A 2 2.81 27.30 7.44
N LYS A 3 2.73 28.48 6.81
CA LYS A 3 1.70 28.82 5.80
C LYS A 3 1.65 27.82 4.63
N THR A 4 2.79 27.45 4.06
CA THR A 4 2.86 26.49 2.93
C THR A 4 2.37 25.09 3.31
N LYS A 5 2.67 24.62 4.53
CA LYS A 5 2.18 23.31 5.00
C LYS A 5 0.65 23.30 5.14
N TRP A 6 0.11 24.40 5.67
CA TRP A 6 -1.33 24.56 5.82
C TRP A 6 -2.07 24.60 4.47
N LEU A 7 -1.52 25.33 3.49
CA LEU A 7 -2.07 25.34 2.12
C LEU A 7 -2.06 23.95 1.48
N CYS A 8 -0.97 23.17 1.62
CA CYS A 8 -0.91 21.80 1.09
C CYS A 8 -1.95 20.91 1.78
N PHE A 9 -2.12 21.06 3.10
CA PHE A 9 -3.10 20.30 3.86
C PHE A 9 -4.54 20.58 3.43
N VAL A 10 -4.91 21.86 3.32
CA VAL A 10 -6.22 22.28 2.81
C VAL A 10 -6.43 21.76 1.38
N PHE A 11 -5.42 21.89 0.51
CA PHE A 11 -5.48 21.36 -0.86
C PHE A 11 -5.73 19.85 -0.89
N PHE A 12 -4.98 19.05 -0.12
CA PHE A 12 -5.19 17.61 -0.09
C PHE A 12 -6.56 17.22 0.43
N ILE A 13 -7.06 17.89 1.48
CA ILE A 13 -8.43 17.68 1.97
C ILE A 13 -9.43 17.96 0.86
N THR A 14 -9.38 19.14 0.24
CA THR A 14 -10.34 19.53 -0.79
C THR A 14 -10.37 18.53 -1.93
N VAL A 15 -9.19 18.14 -2.45
CA VAL A 15 -9.14 17.18 -3.55
C VAL A 15 -9.54 15.78 -3.13
N ALA A 16 -9.17 15.33 -1.92
CA ALA A 16 -9.60 14.03 -1.39
C ALA A 16 -11.12 13.93 -1.37
N PHE A 17 -11.80 14.95 -0.83
CA PHE A 17 -13.25 14.97 -0.81
C PHE A 17 -13.82 15.01 -2.22
N ILE A 18 -13.31 15.83 -3.15
CA ILE A 18 -13.81 15.85 -4.54
C ILE A 18 -13.69 14.46 -5.20
N VAL A 19 -12.53 13.80 -5.05
CA VAL A 19 -12.23 12.56 -5.75
C VAL A 19 -12.94 11.37 -5.11
N TYR A 20 -12.96 11.29 -3.77
CA TYR A 20 -13.50 10.15 -3.04
C TYR A 20 -14.91 10.36 -2.48
N TYR A 21 -15.58 11.51 -2.67
CA TYR A 21 -16.92 11.73 -2.09
C TYR A 21 -17.92 10.57 -2.28
N PRO A 22 -17.92 9.80 -3.39
CA PRO A 22 -18.91 8.74 -3.57
C PRO A 22 -18.85 7.68 -2.46
N ILE A 23 -17.67 7.43 -1.87
CA ILE A 23 -17.54 6.41 -0.81
C ILE A 23 -18.36 6.73 0.42
N LEU A 24 -18.68 8.01 0.68
CA LEU A 24 -19.49 8.39 1.83
C LEU A 24 -20.94 7.95 1.69
N SER A 25 -21.37 7.60 0.47
CA SER A 25 -22.69 7.03 0.20
C SER A 25 -22.67 5.51 0.01
N ASN A 26 -21.49 4.88 0.06
CA ASN A 26 -21.38 3.43 -0.04
C ASN A 26 -21.96 2.76 1.23
N GLN A 27 -22.44 1.54 1.04
CA GLN A 27 -22.92 0.66 2.09
C GLN A 27 -21.78 -0.24 2.57
N LEU A 28 -21.94 -0.80 3.78
CA LEU A 28 -21.12 -1.94 4.17
C LEU A 28 -21.46 -3.12 3.25
N LEU A 29 -20.45 -3.90 2.89
CA LEU A 29 -20.62 -5.02 1.96
C LEU A 29 -21.13 -6.26 2.70
N ASP A 30 -22.40 -6.17 3.08
CA ASP A 30 -23.16 -7.22 3.75
C ASP A 30 -23.26 -8.47 2.86
N PHE A 31 -23.35 -9.66 3.47
CA PHE A 31 -23.32 -10.96 2.78
C PHE A 31 -22.06 -11.21 1.92
N TRP A 32 -20.97 -10.53 2.25
CA TRP A 32 -19.66 -10.78 1.66
C TRP A 32 -18.56 -10.69 2.73
N ASP A 33 -17.63 -9.74 2.61
CA ASP A 33 -16.45 -9.67 3.48
C ASP A 33 -16.71 -8.86 4.75
N ASP A 34 -17.43 -7.72 4.64
CA ASP A 34 -17.66 -6.85 5.80
C ASP A 34 -18.53 -7.55 6.86
N GLN A 35 -19.37 -8.51 6.45
CA GLN A 35 -20.20 -9.36 7.33
C GLN A 35 -19.39 -10.10 8.40
N TRP A 36 -18.18 -10.55 8.08
CA TRP A 36 -17.36 -11.25 9.06
C TRP A 36 -16.15 -10.42 9.49
N VAL A 37 -15.68 -9.46 8.69
CA VAL A 37 -14.53 -8.63 9.08
C VAL A 37 -14.95 -7.47 9.99
N VAL A 38 -16.05 -6.78 9.66
CA VAL A 38 -16.48 -5.55 10.33
C VAL A 38 -17.62 -5.83 11.31
N MET A 39 -18.60 -6.64 10.92
CA MET A 39 -19.76 -7.02 11.74
C MET A 39 -19.50 -8.34 12.46
N ASN A 40 -18.53 -8.32 13.37
CA ASN A 40 -18.03 -9.53 14.03
C ASN A 40 -18.38 -9.53 15.52
N PHE A 41 -18.00 -10.61 16.20
CA PHE A 41 -18.32 -10.76 17.62
C PHE A 41 -17.63 -9.71 18.53
N TYR A 42 -16.51 -9.12 18.10
CA TYR A 42 -15.85 -8.05 18.85
C TYR A 42 -16.67 -6.77 18.81
N THR A 43 -17.17 -6.36 17.64
CA THR A 43 -18.01 -5.16 17.52
C THR A 43 -19.34 -5.34 18.25
N ASP A 44 -19.94 -6.53 18.15
CA ASP A 44 -21.18 -6.87 18.87
C ASP A 44 -21.01 -6.91 20.39
N ALA A 45 -19.83 -7.35 20.89
CA ALA A 45 -19.54 -7.40 22.32
C ALA A 45 -19.34 -6.03 22.98
N GLY A 46 -19.14 -4.97 22.18
CA GLY A 46 -18.98 -3.59 22.66
C GLY A 46 -17.69 -3.34 23.46
N VAL A 47 -17.52 -2.10 23.92
CA VAL A 47 -16.28 -1.70 24.62
C VAL A 47 -16.26 -2.23 26.07
N SER A 48 -15.38 -3.21 26.33
CA SER A 48 -15.06 -3.69 27.68
C SER A 48 -13.58 -4.04 27.79
N TRP A 49 -13.04 -4.05 29.02
CA TRP A 49 -11.63 -4.44 29.24
C TRP A 49 -11.33 -5.84 28.72
N GLN A 50 -12.26 -6.78 28.93
CA GLN A 50 -12.17 -8.15 28.45
C GLN A 50 -12.11 -8.18 26.92
N ASN A 51 -12.99 -7.45 26.23
CA ASN A 51 -13.04 -7.43 24.78
C ASN A 51 -11.79 -6.76 24.17
N LEU A 52 -11.34 -5.64 24.75
CA LEU A 52 -10.10 -4.98 24.33
C LEU A 52 -8.88 -5.91 24.46
N TRP A 53 -8.78 -6.63 25.58
CA TRP A 53 -7.70 -7.61 25.78
C TRP A 53 -7.80 -8.78 24.80
N LEU A 54 -9.02 -9.24 24.51
CA LEU A 54 -9.27 -10.33 23.57
C LEU A 54 -8.84 -9.94 22.16
N ILE A 55 -9.22 -8.75 21.67
CA ILE A 55 -8.80 -8.20 20.37
C ILE A 55 -7.27 -8.19 20.26
N LEU A 56 -6.55 -7.81 21.32
CA LEU A 56 -5.09 -7.71 21.29
C LEU A 56 -4.39 -9.07 21.25
N THR A 57 -4.99 -10.10 21.84
CA THR A 57 -4.33 -11.39 22.12
C THR A 57 -4.78 -12.53 21.22
N THR A 58 -5.83 -12.33 20.42
CA THR A 58 -6.38 -13.34 19.51
C THR A 58 -6.22 -12.93 18.05
N TYR A 59 -6.07 -13.93 17.18
CA TYR A 59 -6.22 -13.77 15.73
C TYR A 59 -7.59 -14.28 15.30
N TYR A 60 -8.12 -13.71 14.21
CA TYR A 60 -9.46 -13.99 13.72
C TYR A 60 -9.42 -14.28 12.22
N HIS A 61 -9.99 -15.41 11.81
CA HIS A 61 -10.00 -15.92 10.42
C HIS A 61 -8.65 -15.80 9.68
N GLY A 62 -7.57 -16.25 10.33
CA GLY A 62 -6.25 -16.26 9.70
C GLY A 62 -5.50 -14.93 9.77
N GLN A 63 -6.11 -13.89 10.35
CA GLN A 63 -5.59 -12.53 10.34
C GLN A 63 -5.36 -12.00 11.75
N TYR A 64 -4.32 -11.20 11.91
CA TYR A 64 -4.02 -10.49 13.15
C TYR A 64 -3.89 -9.00 12.84
N ALA A 65 -4.95 -8.24 13.13
CA ALA A 65 -5.01 -6.78 12.91
C ALA A 65 -5.72 -6.02 14.06
N PRO A 66 -5.28 -6.16 15.33
CA PRO A 66 -5.98 -5.58 16.49
C PRO A 66 -6.28 -4.08 16.40
N PHE A 67 -5.38 -3.28 15.82
CA PHE A 67 -5.57 -1.84 15.74
C PHE A 67 -6.61 -1.44 14.70
N ASN A 68 -6.82 -2.27 13.69
CA ASN A 68 -7.93 -2.10 12.76
C ASN A 68 -9.24 -2.58 13.39
N GLU A 69 -9.20 -3.62 14.21
CA GLU A 69 -10.36 -4.07 14.97
C GLU A 69 -10.83 -3.01 15.97
N TYR A 70 -9.90 -2.34 16.67
CA TYR A 70 -10.24 -1.19 17.51
C TYR A 70 -10.90 -0.05 16.74
N LEU A 71 -10.50 0.18 15.49
CA LEU A 71 -11.17 1.18 14.64
C LEU A 71 -12.64 0.79 14.45
N TYR A 72 -12.94 -0.47 14.11
CA TYR A 72 -14.31 -0.94 13.96
C TYR A 72 -15.10 -0.86 15.26
N LEU A 73 -14.53 -1.34 16.37
CA LEU A 73 -15.16 -1.33 17.68
C LEU A 73 -15.58 0.08 18.11
N PHE A 74 -14.67 1.06 18.03
CA PHE A 74 -14.97 2.42 18.46
C PHE A 74 -15.92 3.16 17.52
N LEU A 75 -15.91 2.86 16.22
CA LEU A 75 -16.89 3.41 15.28
C LEU A 75 -18.28 2.82 15.53
N HIS A 76 -18.36 1.51 15.75
CA HIS A 76 -19.59 0.81 16.07
C HIS A 76 -20.19 1.32 17.39
N GLU A 77 -19.38 1.45 18.45
CA GLU A 77 -19.83 1.96 19.75
C GLU A 77 -20.42 3.39 19.64
N ALA A 78 -19.82 4.23 18.78
CA ALA A 78 -20.25 5.63 18.63
C ALA A 78 -21.43 5.82 17.67
N PHE A 79 -21.54 5.00 16.61
CA PHE A 79 -22.43 5.26 15.48
C PHE A 79 -23.25 4.05 15.01
N GLY A 80 -23.14 2.90 15.68
CA GLY A 80 -23.63 1.61 15.18
C GLY A 80 -22.97 1.24 13.85
N TYR A 81 -23.55 0.31 13.09
CA TYR A 81 -23.07 -0.07 11.74
C TYR A 81 -23.43 0.95 10.65
N ASN A 82 -23.39 2.25 10.96
CA ASN A 82 -23.67 3.29 9.98
C ASN A 82 -22.47 3.47 9.02
N ALA A 83 -22.62 2.96 7.80
CA ALA A 83 -21.59 2.92 6.76
C ALA A 83 -20.93 4.29 6.50
N PHE A 84 -21.68 5.39 6.58
CA PHE A 84 -21.15 6.74 6.37
C PHE A 84 -19.95 7.04 7.27
N TYR A 85 -20.04 6.71 8.57
CA TYR A 85 -18.97 7.02 9.53
C TYR A 85 -17.75 6.11 9.35
N PHE A 86 -17.97 4.86 8.92
CA PHE A 86 -16.89 3.93 8.58
C PHE A 86 -16.10 4.41 7.36
N HIS A 87 -16.80 4.78 6.28
CA HIS A 87 -16.15 5.32 5.09
C HIS A 87 -15.54 6.71 5.32
N LEU A 88 -16.16 7.55 6.16
CA LEU A 88 -15.57 8.83 6.56
C LEU A 88 -14.26 8.63 7.32
N ALA A 89 -14.22 7.70 8.29
CA ALA A 89 -12.99 7.38 9.01
C ALA A 89 -11.89 6.87 8.07
N SER A 90 -12.24 6.00 7.12
CA SER A 90 -11.35 5.52 6.07
C SER A 90 -10.79 6.68 5.22
N LEU A 91 -11.64 7.60 4.76
CA LEU A 91 -11.23 8.78 4.00
C LEU A 91 -10.29 9.69 4.79
N LEU A 92 -10.61 9.94 6.06
CA LEU A 92 -9.78 10.77 6.94
C LEU A 92 -8.41 10.13 7.19
N LEU A 93 -8.35 8.80 7.34
CA LEU A 93 -7.09 8.06 7.41
C LEU A 93 -6.29 8.15 6.11
N HIS A 94 -6.94 8.07 4.95
CA HIS A 94 -6.28 8.27 3.65
C HIS A 94 -5.70 9.68 3.52
N ILE A 95 -6.45 10.72 3.88
CA ILE A 95 -5.98 12.12 3.91
C ILE A 95 -4.78 12.28 4.85
N ALA A 96 -4.85 11.69 6.05
CA ALA A 96 -3.76 11.72 7.01
C ALA A 96 -2.50 11.03 6.45
N ASN A 97 -2.65 9.89 5.80
CA ASN A 97 -1.58 9.17 5.11
C ASN A 97 -0.94 10.02 4.00
N VAL A 98 -1.73 10.66 3.15
CA VAL A 98 -1.25 11.55 2.08
C VAL A 98 -0.44 12.71 2.66
N PHE A 99 -0.94 13.33 3.73
CA PHE A 99 -0.21 14.40 4.40
C PHE A 99 1.09 13.90 5.05
N LEU A 100 1.09 12.70 5.64
CA LEU A 100 2.29 12.08 6.18
C LEU A 100 3.30 11.74 5.08
N VAL A 101 2.87 11.25 3.91
CA VAL A 101 3.74 11.05 2.73
C VAL A 101 4.42 12.37 2.34
N TYR A 102 3.66 13.46 2.24
CA TYR A 102 4.22 14.79 1.99
C TYR A 102 5.28 15.19 3.04
N LEU A 103 4.98 15.00 4.33
CA LEU A 103 5.89 15.35 5.42
C LEU A 103 7.16 14.48 5.43
N VAL A 104 7.02 13.18 5.21
CA VAL A 104 8.11 12.20 5.15
C VAL A 104 9.03 12.53 3.99
N LEU A 105 8.51 12.66 2.77
CA LEU A 105 9.33 12.98 1.58
C LEU A 105 10.01 14.34 1.73
N LYS A 106 9.30 15.35 2.24
CA LYS A 106 9.90 16.66 2.52
C LYS A 106 11.06 16.57 3.52
N LYS A 107 10.91 15.74 4.56
CA LYS A 107 11.95 15.53 5.57
C LYS A 107 13.15 14.77 5.00
N ILE A 108 12.89 13.73 4.19
CA ILE A 108 13.93 12.95 3.50
C ILE A 108 14.76 13.86 2.61
N LEU A 109 14.13 14.62 1.71
CA LEU A 109 14.85 15.48 0.77
C LEU A 109 15.61 16.62 1.46
N ALA A 110 15.05 17.18 2.54
CA ALA A 110 15.74 18.19 3.35
C ALA A 110 17.00 17.63 4.03
N LEU A 111 16.98 16.36 4.47
CA LEU A 111 18.13 15.71 5.10
C LEU A 111 19.16 15.17 4.09
N ALA A 112 18.72 14.76 2.90
CA ALA A 112 19.58 14.18 1.87
C ALA A 112 20.47 15.21 1.14
N VAL A 113 20.35 16.50 1.47
CA VAL A 113 21.06 17.62 0.82
C VAL A 113 20.88 17.58 -0.71
N CYS A 114 19.64 17.33 -1.18
CA CYS A 114 19.33 17.51 -2.59
C CYS A 114 19.52 19.00 -2.93
N LYS A 115 20.52 19.36 -3.75
CA LYS A 115 20.84 20.76 -4.06
C LYS A 115 19.86 21.40 -5.05
N ASN A 116 18.97 20.62 -5.65
CA ASN A 116 18.00 21.12 -6.61
C ASN A 116 16.76 21.69 -5.86
N GLU A 117 16.64 23.01 -5.84
CA GLU A 117 15.54 23.72 -5.19
C GLU A 117 14.17 23.38 -5.79
N LEU A 118 14.09 23.18 -7.11
CA LEU A 118 12.86 22.79 -7.80
C LEU A 118 12.36 21.45 -7.24
N MET A 119 13.26 20.47 -7.15
CA MET A 119 12.94 19.15 -6.61
C MET A 119 12.50 19.21 -5.15
N ASN A 120 13.25 19.90 -4.30
CA ASN A 120 12.89 20.06 -2.88
C ASN A 120 11.52 20.74 -2.68
N ARG A 121 11.15 21.65 -3.57
CA ARG A 121 9.92 22.43 -3.48
C ARG A 121 8.70 21.65 -3.98
N TYR A 122 8.81 20.98 -5.12
CA TYR A 122 7.65 20.42 -5.83
C TYR A 122 7.53 18.90 -5.71
N LEU A 123 8.64 18.16 -5.61
CA LEU A 123 8.63 16.69 -5.61
C LEU A 123 7.77 16.10 -4.47
N PRO A 124 7.89 16.53 -3.20
CA PRO A 124 7.09 15.95 -2.11
C PRO A 124 5.59 16.19 -2.28
N CYS A 125 5.21 17.41 -2.68
CA CYS A 125 3.80 17.79 -2.80
C CYS A 125 3.14 17.08 -3.99
N THR A 126 3.82 17.06 -5.13
CA THR A 126 3.31 16.43 -6.35
C THR A 126 3.26 14.90 -6.20
N THR A 127 4.24 14.29 -5.53
CA THR A 127 4.22 12.85 -5.23
C THR A 127 3.04 12.49 -4.32
N ALA A 128 2.82 13.25 -3.25
CA ALA A 128 1.68 13.05 -2.37
C ALA A 128 0.34 13.29 -3.09
N PHE A 129 0.29 14.26 -4.01
CA PHE A 129 -0.90 14.50 -4.83
C PHE A 129 -1.19 13.34 -5.79
N VAL A 130 -0.19 12.81 -6.50
CA VAL A 130 -0.35 11.62 -7.34
C VAL A 130 -0.83 10.46 -6.48
N PHE A 131 -0.18 10.20 -5.33
CA PHE A 131 -0.58 9.15 -4.39
C PHE A 131 -2.03 9.28 -3.90
N LEU A 132 -2.51 10.51 -3.64
CA LEU A 132 -3.91 10.78 -3.28
C LEU A 132 -4.87 10.26 -4.36
N ILE A 133 -4.58 10.54 -5.63
CA ILE A 133 -5.53 10.32 -6.73
C ILE A 133 -5.28 9.04 -7.51
N THR A 134 -4.22 8.27 -7.23
CA THR A 134 -3.95 7.00 -7.92
C THR A 134 -5.06 6.00 -7.64
N THR A 135 -5.71 5.50 -8.70
CA THR A 135 -6.91 4.67 -8.61
C THR A 135 -6.71 3.32 -7.91
N VAL A 136 -5.50 2.76 -7.94
CA VAL A 136 -5.18 1.52 -7.20
C VAL A 136 -5.46 1.63 -5.69
N ASN A 137 -5.46 2.85 -5.15
CA ASN A 137 -5.72 3.10 -3.74
C ASN A 137 -7.21 3.05 -3.38
N VAL A 138 -8.12 3.09 -4.37
CA VAL A 138 -9.57 3.07 -4.13
C VAL A 138 -9.99 1.85 -3.33
N GLU A 139 -9.48 0.67 -3.63
CA GLU A 139 -9.84 -0.54 -2.88
C GLU A 139 -9.51 -0.39 -1.39
N SER A 140 -8.35 0.17 -1.04
CA SER A 140 -7.97 0.40 0.37
C SER A 140 -8.82 1.45 1.08
N VAL A 141 -9.41 2.39 0.33
CA VAL A 141 -10.17 3.53 0.88
C VAL A 141 -11.67 3.25 0.92
N ALA A 142 -12.21 2.61 -0.12
CA ALA A 142 -13.63 2.37 -0.28
C ALA A 142 -14.09 1.05 0.36
N TRP A 143 -13.24 0.01 0.41
CA TRP A 143 -13.62 -1.27 1.00
C TRP A 143 -13.29 -1.33 2.49
N MET A 144 -14.29 -1.45 3.35
CA MET A 144 -14.07 -1.38 4.79
C MET A 144 -13.23 -2.54 5.32
N SER A 145 -13.40 -3.77 4.82
CA SER A 145 -12.51 -4.89 5.17
C SER A 145 -11.04 -4.65 4.80
N ALA A 146 -10.75 -3.75 3.86
CA ALA A 146 -9.39 -3.35 3.50
C ALA A 146 -8.82 -2.21 4.34
N SER A 147 -9.58 -1.56 5.24
CA SER A 147 -9.15 -0.39 6.02
C SER A 147 -7.87 -0.61 6.83
N LYS A 148 -7.55 -1.87 7.17
CA LYS A 148 -6.29 -2.27 7.81
C LYS A 148 -5.05 -1.81 7.05
N ILE A 149 -5.17 -1.66 5.72
CA ILE A 149 -4.15 -1.05 4.85
C ILE A 149 -3.87 0.40 5.26
N LEU A 150 -4.92 1.19 5.50
CA LEU A 150 -4.78 2.60 5.87
C LEU A 150 -4.22 2.75 7.29
N VAL A 151 -4.69 1.91 8.21
CA VAL A 151 -4.26 1.91 9.62
C VAL A 151 -2.77 1.58 9.71
N TYR A 152 -2.31 0.49 9.08
CA TYR A 152 -0.87 0.17 9.14
C TYR A 152 -0.03 1.27 8.50
N ALA A 153 -0.45 1.80 7.35
CA ALA A 153 0.29 2.83 6.63
C ALA A 153 0.44 4.12 7.46
N PHE A 154 -0.60 4.49 8.21
CA PHE A 154 -0.58 5.67 9.10
C PHE A 154 0.51 5.55 10.15
N PHE A 155 0.51 4.43 10.87
CA PHE A 155 1.53 4.17 11.87
C PHE A 155 2.92 3.94 11.25
N TYR A 156 3.02 3.32 10.08
CA TYR A 156 4.28 3.13 9.36
C TYR A 156 4.94 4.47 8.99
N LEU A 157 4.13 5.42 8.49
CA LEU A 157 4.59 6.75 8.12
C LEU A 157 4.94 7.61 9.35
N LEU A 158 4.21 7.45 10.46
CA LEU A 158 4.58 8.07 11.75
C LEU A 158 5.88 7.51 12.32
N ALA A 159 6.11 6.20 12.23
CA ALA A 159 7.36 5.55 12.59
C ALA A 159 8.50 6.10 11.73
N THR A 160 8.29 6.19 10.41
CA THR A 160 9.25 6.77 9.47
C THR A 160 9.58 8.22 9.82
N LEU A 161 8.57 9.06 10.06
CA LEU A 161 8.78 10.47 10.40
C LEU A 161 9.52 10.62 11.74
N SER A 162 9.23 9.76 12.72
CA SER A 162 9.91 9.73 14.01
C SER A 162 11.37 9.29 13.88
N LEU A 163 11.64 8.27 13.04
CA LEU A 163 13.00 7.83 12.73
C LEU A 163 13.81 8.95 12.06
N LEU A 164 13.22 9.66 11.10
CA LEU A 164 13.89 10.80 10.45
C LEU A 164 14.20 11.93 11.44
N ARG A 165 13.35 12.17 12.45
CA ARG A 165 13.63 13.12 13.53
C ARG A 165 14.73 12.63 14.48
N TYR A 166 14.79 11.32 14.73
CA TYR A 166 15.88 10.70 15.47
C TYR A 166 17.23 10.90 14.76
N ILE A 167 17.26 10.59 13.45
CA ILE A 167 18.42 10.77 12.58
C ILE A 167 18.87 12.23 12.53
N GLU A 168 17.95 13.18 12.30
CA GLU A 168 18.23 14.63 12.31
C GLU A 168 18.87 15.09 13.63
N SER A 169 18.49 14.50 14.76
CA SER A 169 19.06 14.83 16.08
C SER A 169 20.46 14.25 16.33
N GLY A 170 21.09 13.60 15.33
CA GLY A 170 22.35 12.87 15.50
C GLY A 170 22.24 11.64 16.41
N GLY A 171 21.01 11.22 16.71
CA GLY A 171 20.71 10.14 17.65
C GLY A 171 20.70 10.53 19.13
N SER A 172 20.75 11.83 19.45
CA SER A 172 20.74 12.37 20.82
C SER A 172 19.35 12.32 21.49
N LYS A 173 18.28 12.59 20.73
CA LYS A 173 16.91 12.66 21.27
C LYS A 173 16.24 11.29 21.28
N LYS A 174 16.56 10.46 22.28
CA LYS A 174 16.06 9.07 22.42
C LYS A 174 14.54 8.93 22.41
N ARG A 175 13.79 9.96 22.81
CA ARG A 175 12.31 9.97 22.68
C ARG A 175 11.83 9.64 21.27
N TYR A 176 12.55 10.08 20.22
CA TYR A 176 12.13 9.83 18.84
C TYR A 176 12.30 8.36 18.43
N ILE A 177 13.32 7.66 18.95
CA ILE A 177 13.44 6.22 18.70
C ILE A 177 12.37 5.45 19.48
N GLY A 178 12.02 5.89 20.70
CA GLY A 178 10.87 5.35 21.44
C GLY A 178 9.55 5.48 20.67
N TRP A 179 9.27 6.67 20.10
CA TRP A 179 8.12 6.87 19.22
C TRP A 179 8.17 6.00 17.95
N THR A 180 9.37 5.79 17.40
CA THR A 180 9.55 4.90 16.24
C THR A 180 9.15 3.47 16.58
N TYR A 181 9.57 2.94 17.74
CA TYR A 181 9.16 1.62 18.20
C TYR A 181 7.65 1.53 18.44
N LEU A 182 7.06 2.50 19.14
CA LEU A 182 5.63 2.52 19.40
C LEU A 182 4.85 2.45 18.08
N PHE A 183 5.14 3.35 17.15
CA PHE A 183 4.42 3.40 15.88
C PHE A 183 4.73 2.21 14.98
N PHE A 184 5.94 1.65 15.02
CA PHE A 184 6.25 0.44 14.27
C PHE A 184 5.42 -0.76 14.76
N VAL A 185 5.34 -0.96 16.08
CA VAL A 185 4.48 -2.00 16.67
C VAL A 185 3.02 -1.75 16.34
N SER A 186 2.53 -0.52 16.49
CA SER A 186 1.16 -0.15 16.09
C SER A 186 0.87 -0.39 14.61
N SER A 187 1.87 -0.18 13.74
CA SER A 187 1.75 -0.49 12.31
C SER A 187 1.56 -1.98 12.07
N PHE A 188 2.36 -2.82 12.73
CA PHE A 188 2.19 -4.26 12.64
C PHE A 188 0.83 -4.74 13.18
N LEU A 189 0.38 -4.17 14.31
CA LEU A 189 -0.96 -4.43 14.85
C LEU A 189 -2.08 -3.93 13.92
N GLY A 190 -1.78 -3.11 12.91
CA GLY A 190 -2.68 -2.81 11.82
C GLY A 190 -2.62 -3.84 10.70
N LYS A 191 -1.42 -4.22 10.24
CA LYS A 191 -1.24 -5.20 9.17
C LYS A 191 0.18 -5.79 9.12
N GLU A 192 0.29 -7.04 8.70
CA GLU A 192 1.55 -7.78 8.57
C GLU A 192 2.55 -7.13 7.60
N GLN A 193 2.10 -6.34 6.61
CA GLN A 193 2.98 -5.64 5.66
C GLN A 193 3.98 -4.69 6.36
N ALA A 194 3.74 -4.30 7.61
CA ALA A 194 4.66 -3.48 8.38
C ALA A 194 6.06 -4.11 8.53
N VAL A 195 6.22 -5.44 8.44
CA VAL A 195 7.52 -6.15 8.57
C VAL A 195 8.60 -5.67 7.59
N THR A 196 8.24 -4.90 6.56
CA THR A 196 9.19 -4.27 5.62
C THR A 196 9.92 -3.06 6.20
N PHE A 197 9.44 -2.50 7.32
CA PHE A 197 9.96 -1.27 7.93
C PHE A 197 11.48 -1.26 8.17
N PRO A 198 12.13 -2.28 8.79
CA PRO A 198 13.58 -2.23 9.01
C PRO A 198 14.39 -2.17 7.70
N VAL A 199 13.90 -2.79 6.62
CA VAL A 199 14.53 -2.73 5.29
C VAL A 199 14.35 -1.33 4.69
N PHE A 200 13.17 -0.73 4.83
CA PHE A 200 12.95 0.66 4.41
C PHE A 200 13.78 1.65 5.25
N ALA A 201 13.92 1.43 6.55
CA ALA A 201 14.78 2.21 7.43
C ALA A 201 16.25 2.12 6.99
N LEU A 202 16.73 0.95 6.59
CA LEU A 202 18.07 0.77 6.01
C LEU A 202 18.23 1.56 4.71
N LEU A 203 17.22 1.52 3.82
CA LEU A 203 17.19 2.34 2.61
C LEU A 203 17.28 3.83 2.93
N LEU A 204 16.60 4.31 3.99
CA LEU A 204 16.71 5.71 4.43
C LEU A 204 18.12 6.06 4.89
N TYR A 205 18.78 5.23 5.70
CA TYR A 205 20.17 5.47 6.12
C TYR A 205 21.11 5.57 4.92
N TRP A 206 21.02 4.63 3.98
CA TRP A 206 21.79 4.67 2.74
C TRP A 206 21.50 5.94 1.92
N PHE A 207 20.21 6.27 1.77
CA PHE A 207 19.78 7.41 0.97
C PHE A 207 20.26 8.74 1.57
N LEU A 208 20.28 8.84 2.89
CA LEU A 208 20.80 10.00 3.63
C LEU A 208 22.34 10.05 3.71
N GLY A 209 23.04 9.07 3.13
CA GLY A 209 24.51 9.07 3.02
C GLY A 209 25.24 8.53 4.25
N TYR A 210 24.55 7.81 5.14
CA TYR A 210 25.20 7.11 6.23
C TYR A 210 25.94 5.87 5.73
N ASP A 211 27.08 5.58 6.37
CA ASP A 211 27.80 4.33 6.15
C ASP A 211 27.04 3.16 6.77
N LEU A 212 26.56 2.25 5.93
CA LEU A 212 25.83 1.04 6.35
C LEU A 212 26.74 0.03 7.08
N LYS A 213 28.06 0.18 7.05
CA LYS A 213 28.99 -0.62 7.86
C LYS A 213 29.06 -0.11 9.31
N SER A 214 28.50 1.06 9.61
CA SER A 214 28.53 1.64 10.94
C SER A 214 27.76 0.81 11.98
N LYS A 215 28.44 0.43 13.06
CA LYS A 215 27.82 -0.22 14.23
C LYS A 215 26.63 0.58 14.78
N LYS A 216 26.66 1.92 14.71
CA LYS A 216 25.59 2.78 15.23
C LYS A 216 24.27 2.59 14.46
N VAL A 217 24.34 2.38 13.15
CA VAL A 217 23.17 2.10 12.31
C VAL A 217 22.56 0.76 12.72
N TRP A 218 23.37 -0.30 12.77
CA TRP A 218 22.89 -1.63 13.12
C TRP A 218 22.39 -1.76 14.56
N VAL A 219 23.05 -1.15 15.54
CA VAL A 219 22.53 -1.11 16.93
C VAL A 219 21.15 -0.45 16.99
N THR A 220 20.86 0.50 16.10
CA THR A 220 19.54 1.12 16.00
C THR A 220 18.53 0.21 15.29
N LEU A 221 18.93 -0.50 14.23
CA LEU A 221 18.02 -1.23 13.35
C LEU A 221 17.78 -2.70 13.74
N VAL A 222 18.76 -3.38 14.33
CA VAL A 222 18.66 -4.82 14.70
C VAL A 222 17.41 -5.10 15.53
N PRO A 223 17.02 -4.29 16.54
CA PRO A 223 15.79 -4.57 17.28
C PRO A 223 14.53 -4.52 16.41
N PHE A 224 14.48 -3.67 15.38
CA PHE A 224 13.36 -3.65 14.42
C PHE A 224 13.32 -4.90 13.54
N PHE A 225 14.49 -5.42 13.14
CA PHE A 225 14.57 -6.71 12.44
C PHE A 225 14.08 -7.85 13.33
N LEU A 226 14.51 -7.91 14.59
CA LEU A 226 14.06 -8.94 15.54
C LEU A 226 12.55 -8.87 15.75
N LEU A 227 12.00 -7.67 15.97
CA LEU A 227 10.55 -7.49 16.08
C LEU A 227 9.82 -7.92 14.80
N SER A 228 10.36 -7.60 13.62
CA SER A 228 9.77 -8.00 12.33
C SER A 228 9.76 -9.53 12.16
N LEU A 229 10.78 -10.24 12.64
CA LEU A 229 10.81 -11.71 12.64
C LEU A 229 9.76 -12.29 13.59
N CYS A 230 9.66 -11.78 14.83
CA CYS A 230 8.65 -12.22 15.78
C CYS A 230 7.23 -12.02 15.24
N PHE A 231 6.98 -10.86 14.64
CA PHE A 231 5.71 -10.49 14.05
C PHE A 231 5.39 -11.26 12.76
N GLY A 232 6.39 -11.49 11.91
CA GLY A 232 6.25 -12.40 10.77
C GLY A 232 5.86 -13.81 11.21
N TYR A 233 6.45 -14.30 12.29
CA TYR A 233 6.09 -15.61 12.86
C TYR A 233 4.66 -15.64 13.40
N ILE A 234 4.20 -14.59 14.12
CA ILE A 234 2.80 -14.46 14.56
C ILE A 234 1.83 -14.51 13.37
N THR A 235 2.18 -13.88 12.25
CA THR A 235 1.37 -13.92 11.01
C THR A 235 1.28 -15.33 10.44
N MET A 236 2.37 -16.09 10.48
CA MET A 236 2.38 -17.49 10.02
C MET A 236 1.52 -18.38 10.93
N LEU A 237 1.56 -18.16 12.25
CA LEU A 237 0.71 -18.86 13.20
C LEU A 237 -0.78 -18.53 13.02
N SER A 238 -1.13 -17.25 12.77
CA SER A 238 -2.52 -16.88 12.53
C SER A 238 -3.09 -17.60 11.31
N GLN A 239 -2.33 -17.68 10.22
CA GLN A 239 -2.75 -18.39 9.00
C GLN A 239 -2.86 -19.89 9.21
N LEU A 240 -1.91 -20.48 9.95
CA LEU A 240 -1.95 -21.91 10.29
C LEU A 240 -3.22 -22.28 11.07
N ALA A 241 -3.71 -21.39 11.93
CA ALA A 241 -4.92 -21.65 12.73
C ALA A 241 -6.19 -21.82 11.88
N VAL A 242 -6.19 -21.39 10.62
CA VAL A 242 -7.27 -21.63 9.65
C VAL A 242 -6.88 -22.64 8.57
N GLY A 243 -5.80 -23.40 8.80
CA GLY A 243 -5.35 -24.47 7.90
C GLY A 243 -4.56 -24.00 6.69
N GLY A 244 -4.23 -22.71 6.57
CA GLY A 244 -3.57 -22.16 5.38
C GLY A 244 -2.20 -21.52 5.64
N GLY A 245 -1.55 -21.07 4.56
CA GLY A 245 -0.30 -20.31 4.62
C GLY A 245 0.96 -21.17 4.74
N ALA A 246 2.10 -20.52 4.98
CA ALA A 246 3.42 -21.13 4.80
C ALA A 246 3.73 -22.33 5.71
N LEU A 247 3.05 -22.45 6.84
CA LEU A 247 3.22 -23.55 7.80
C LEU A 247 2.16 -24.66 7.64
N SER A 248 1.17 -24.47 6.75
CA SER A 248 0.13 -25.46 6.51
C SER A 248 0.63 -26.62 5.65
N SER A 249 -0.14 -27.71 5.67
CA SER A 249 0.06 -28.88 4.80
C SER A 249 -0.67 -28.74 3.45
N GLU A 250 -1.27 -27.59 3.17
CA GLU A 250 -1.93 -27.34 1.89
C GLU A 250 -0.94 -27.42 0.73
N ALA A 251 -1.42 -27.95 -0.40
CA ALA A 251 -0.63 -27.96 -1.62
C ALA A 251 -0.36 -26.51 -2.05
N THR A 252 0.92 -26.18 -2.22
CA THR A 252 1.34 -24.86 -2.68
C THR A 252 2.13 -24.98 -3.98
N TYR A 253 2.15 -23.90 -4.75
CA TYR A 253 2.99 -23.83 -5.94
C TYR A 253 4.46 -24.07 -5.58
N PRO A 254 5.20 -24.88 -6.34
CA PRO A 254 6.64 -25.07 -6.14
C PRO A 254 7.37 -23.73 -6.25
N PHE A 255 8.52 -23.62 -5.58
CA PHE A 255 9.25 -22.36 -5.45
C PHE A 255 9.53 -21.66 -6.80
N TRP A 256 9.88 -22.43 -7.83
CA TRP A 256 10.15 -21.87 -9.16
C TRP A 256 8.90 -21.24 -9.80
N GLN A 257 7.71 -21.82 -9.63
CA GLN A 257 6.46 -21.22 -10.11
C GLN A 257 6.12 -19.96 -9.31
N ARG A 258 6.34 -19.98 -7.99
CA ARG A 258 6.17 -18.80 -7.13
C ARG A 258 7.11 -17.65 -7.51
N LEU A 259 8.33 -17.96 -7.96
CA LEU A 259 9.26 -16.94 -8.47
C LEU A 259 8.71 -16.29 -9.75
N ILE A 260 8.14 -17.07 -10.68
CA ILE A 260 7.52 -16.56 -11.91
C ILE A 260 6.30 -15.69 -11.57
N TYR A 261 5.42 -16.16 -10.67
CA TYR A 261 4.31 -15.35 -10.17
C TYR A 261 4.80 -14.09 -9.45
N GLY A 262 5.91 -14.15 -8.72
CA GLY A 262 6.54 -12.97 -8.11
C GLY A 262 7.00 -11.95 -9.15
N CYS A 263 7.57 -12.38 -10.26
CA CYS A 263 7.92 -11.50 -11.38
C CYS A 263 6.67 -10.89 -12.04
N TYR A 264 5.65 -11.71 -12.30
CA TYR A 264 4.36 -11.27 -12.84
C TYR A 264 3.73 -10.19 -11.96
N THR A 265 3.52 -10.50 -10.68
CA THR A 265 2.91 -9.60 -9.70
C THR A 265 3.70 -8.32 -9.52
N PHE A 266 5.03 -8.38 -9.46
CA PHE A 266 5.89 -7.20 -9.37
C PHE A 266 5.63 -6.22 -10.52
N CYS A 267 5.57 -6.73 -11.75
CA CYS A 267 5.26 -5.93 -12.93
C CYS A 267 3.82 -5.42 -12.90
N GLU A 268 2.83 -6.29 -12.64
CA GLU A 268 1.42 -5.91 -12.57
C GLU A 268 1.19 -4.77 -11.57
N TYR A 269 1.78 -4.85 -10.38
CA TYR A 269 1.69 -3.80 -9.38
C TYR A 269 2.31 -2.48 -9.83
N PHE A 270 3.50 -2.54 -10.44
CA PHE A 270 4.17 -1.34 -10.95
C PHE A 270 3.34 -0.67 -12.04
N PHE A 271 2.85 -1.45 -13.00
CA PHE A 271 2.06 -0.94 -14.12
C PHE A 271 0.69 -0.45 -13.67
N LYS A 272 -0.03 -1.15 -12.78
CA LYS A 272 -1.33 -0.69 -12.25
C LYS A 272 -1.23 0.61 -11.44
N CYS A 273 -0.09 0.86 -10.79
CA CYS A 273 0.16 2.14 -10.12
C CYS A 273 0.35 3.31 -11.10
N LEU A 274 0.90 3.07 -12.31
CA LEU A 274 1.09 4.09 -13.35
C LEU A 274 -0.13 4.20 -14.29
N PHE A 275 -0.72 3.08 -14.64
CA PHE A 275 -1.79 2.94 -15.61
C PHE A 275 -2.83 2.01 -14.99
N PRO A 276 -3.75 2.55 -14.17
CA PRO A 276 -4.77 1.73 -13.53
C PRO A 276 -5.78 1.26 -14.59
N VAL A 277 -5.46 0.17 -15.29
CA VAL A 277 -6.30 -0.43 -16.32
C VAL A 277 -6.83 -1.77 -15.82
N LYS A 278 -8.10 -2.05 -16.16
CA LYS A 278 -8.81 -3.29 -15.80
C LYS A 278 -8.61 -3.63 -14.32
N LEU A 279 -8.96 -2.67 -13.46
CA LEU A 279 -8.93 -2.89 -12.02
C LEU A 279 -10.09 -3.80 -11.65
N SER A 280 -9.80 -4.88 -10.95
CA SER A 280 -10.79 -5.89 -10.53
C SER A 280 -10.72 -6.06 -9.02
N TYR A 281 -11.84 -6.40 -8.39
CA TYR A 281 -11.81 -6.80 -6.97
C TYR A 281 -11.23 -8.22 -6.79
N LEU A 282 -11.19 -9.03 -7.87
CA LEU A 282 -10.68 -10.39 -7.87
C LEU A 282 -9.71 -10.61 -9.04
N TYR A 283 -8.46 -11.00 -8.73
CA TYR A 283 -7.46 -11.42 -9.70
C TYR A 283 -7.08 -12.88 -9.45
N PRO A 284 -7.68 -13.84 -10.17
CA PRO A 284 -7.44 -15.27 -9.94
C PRO A 284 -6.03 -15.67 -10.38
N PHE A 285 -5.54 -16.78 -9.84
CA PHE A 285 -4.34 -17.41 -10.38
C PHE A 285 -4.59 -17.91 -11.81
N PRO A 286 -3.65 -17.67 -12.74
CA PRO A 286 -3.74 -18.17 -14.12
C PRO A 286 -3.77 -19.69 -14.29
N SER A 287 -3.31 -20.45 -13.28
CA SER A 287 -3.32 -21.92 -13.26
C SER A 287 -3.75 -22.42 -11.89
N VAL A 288 -4.10 -23.70 -11.75
CA VAL A 288 -4.34 -24.35 -10.45
C VAL A 288 -3.03 -24.96 -9.95
N VAL A 289 -2.92 -25.18 -8.63
CA VAL A 289 -1.76 -25.89 -8.06
C VAL A 289 -1.69 -27.31 -8.62
N GLY A 290 -0.55 -27.65 -9.22
CA GLY A 290 -0.32 -28.94 -9.88
C GLY A 290 -0.28 -28.85 -11.40
N ASP A 291 -0.87 -27.80 -11.98
CA ASP A 291 -0.83 -27.56 -13.42
C ASP A 291 0.47 -26.87 -13.87
N ASP A 292 0.78 -27.04 -15.15
CA ASP A 292 1.83 -26.26 -15.81
C ASP A 292 1.45 -24.78 -15.90
N LEU A 293 2.47 -23.92 -15.80
CA LEU A 293 2.26 -22.48 -15.96
C LEU A 293 1.97 -22.11 -17.42
N PRO A 294 1.00 -21.23 -17.68
CA PRO A 294 0.80 -20.64 -18.99
C PRO A 294 2.09 -20.01 -19.55
N GLY A 295 2.40 -20.32 -20.81
CA GLY A 295 3.65 -19.90 -21.46
C GLY A 295 3.92 -18.38 -21.47
N TRP A 296 2.86 -17.56 -21.45
CA TRP A 296 2.98 -16.11 -21.40
C TRP A 296 3.56 -15.58 -20.08
N LEU A 297 3.47 -16.32 -18.97
CA LEU A 297 4.02 -15.89 -17.68
C LEU A 297 5.56 -15.82 -17.68
N TYR A 298 6.22 -16.62 -18.53
CA TYR A 298 7.68 -16.61 -18.65
C TYR A 298 8.23 -15.32 -19.27
N PHE A 299 7.38 -14.50 -19.90
CA PHE A 299 7.76 -13.17 -20.37
C PHE A 299 8.25 -12.26 -19.23
N TYR A 300 7.60 -12.28 -18.06
CA TYR A 300 7.88 -11.36 -16.96
C TYR A 300 9.29 -11.49 -16.34
N PRO A 301 9.80 -12.70 -15.99
CA PRO A 301 11.18 -12.82 -15.52
C PRO A 301 12.19 -12.39 -16.58
N VAL A 302 11.97 -12.75 -17.86
CA VAL A 302 12.83 -12.32 -18.97
C VAL A 302 12.82 -10.80 -19.11
N PHE A 303 11.64 -10.19 -19.06
CA PHE A 303 11.46 -8.74 -19.11
C PHE A 303 12.22 -8.04 -17.97
N ILE A 304 12.10 -8.51 -16.73
CA ILE A 304 12.81 -7.94 -15.58
C ILE A 304 14.33 -8.05 -15.76
N VAL A 305 14.84 -9.22 -16.18
CA VAL A 305 16.28 -9.43 -16.40
C VAL A 305 16.81 -8.50 -17.50
N LEU A 306 16.12 -8.40 -18.64
CA LEU A 306 16.50 -7.50 -19.72
C LEU A 306 16.43 -6.03 -19.27
N PHE A 307 15.37 -5.65 -18.55
CA PHE A 307 15.23 -4.30 -18.02
C PHE A 307 16.40 -3.94 -17.09
N ILE A 308 16.75 -4.83 -16.15
CA ILE A 308 17.93 -4.63 -15.29
C ILE A 308 19.20 -4.54 -16.14
N PHE A 309 19.41 -5.47 -17.08
CA PHE A 309 20.61 -5.50 -17.92
C PHE A 309 20.83 -4.20 -18.72
N PHE A 310 19.76 -3.64 -19.32
CA PHE A 310 19.87 -2.41 -20.10
C PHE A 310 19.88 -1.14 -19.23
N PHE A 311 19.13 -1.11 -18.13
CA PHE A 311 18.91 0.12 -17.35
C PHE A 311 19.69 0.22 -16.04
N TRP A 312 20.36 -0.84 -15.56
CA TRP A 312 21.03 -0.83 -14.25
C TRP A 312 22.04 0.31 -14.10
N LYS A 313 22.85 0.59 -15.13
CA LYS A 313 23.85 1.68 -15.07
C LYS A 313 23.20 3.05 -14.87
N TYR A 314 22.03 3.27 -15.45
CA TYR A 314 21.30 4.54 -15.31
C TYR A 314 20.69 4.66 -13.93
N VAL A 315 20.01 3.61 -13.46
CA VAL A 315 19.37 3.59 -12.13
C VAL A 315 20.42 3.64 -11.02
N TRP A 316 21.57 2.97 -11.17
CA TRP A 316 22.62 2.94 -10.16
C TRP A 316 23.36 4.26 -10.00
N LYS A 317 23.53 5.02 -11.09
CA LYS A 317 24.16 6.34 -11.05
C LYS A 317 23.25 7.41 -10.45
N ASP A 318 21.94 7.23 -10.59
CA ASP A 318 20.95 8.18 -10.10
C ASP A 318 20.36 7.70 -8.76
N LYS A 319 20.85 8.31 -7.68
CA LYS A 319 20.44 7.97 -6.31
C LYS A 319 18.93 8.15 -6.09
N MET A 320 18.27 9.08 -6.80
CA MET A 320 16.84 9.33 -6.67
C MET A 320 16.02 8.23 -7.36
N LEU A 321 16.43 7.81 -8.57
CA LEU A 321 15.81 6.65 -9.24
C LEU A 321 15.95 5.38 -8.40
N MET A 322 17.16 5.10 -7.90
CA MET A 322 17.40 3.93 -7.05
C MET A 322 16.53 3.96 -5.79
N PHE A 323 16.38 5.13 -5.17
CA PHE A 323 15.52 5.30 -4.01
C PHE A 323 14.04 5.01 -4.32
N GLY A 324 13.52 5.56 -5.42
CA GLY A 324 12.12 5.32 -5.83
C GLY A 324 11.83 3.86 -6.18
N VAL A 325 12.73 3.20 -6.95
CA VAL A 325 12.60 1.78 -7.30
C VAL A 325 12.68 0.90 -6.05
N SER A 326 13.64 1.17 -5.17
CA SER A 326 13.80 0.42 -3.92
C SER A 326 12.60 0.64 -2.99
N MET A 327 12.05 1.86 -2.94
CA MET A 327 10.84 2.16 -2.16
C MET A 327 9.65 1.34 -2.67
N PHE A 328 9.44 1.24 -3.98
CA PHE A 328 8.40 0.38 -4.54
C PHE A 328 8.66 -1.10 -4.19
N ALA A 329 9.86 -1.60 -4.50
CA ALA A 329 10.22 -3.01 -4.34
C ALA A 329 10.11 -3.49 -2.89
N ILE A 330 10.58 -2.70 -1.92
CA ILE A 330 10.52 -3.06 -0.49
C ILE A 330 9.08 -3.21 -0.02
N HIS A 331 8.19 -2.26 -0.36
CA HIS A 331 6.82 -2.28 0.16
C HIS A 331 5.93 -3.31 -0.53
N ILE A 332 6.25 -3.73 -1.76
CA ILE A 332 5.49 -4.78 -2.45
C ILE A 332 6.01 -6.20 -2.15
N ALA A 333 7.24 -6.34 -1.67
CA ALA A 333 7.94 -7.63 -1.51
C ALA A 333 7.14 -8.73 -0.79
N VAL A 334 6.45 -8.38 0.30
CA VAL A 334 5.66 -9.33 1.11
C VAL A 334 4.45 -9.89 0.33
N THR A 335 4.07 -9.25 -0.77
CA THR A 335 2.87 -9.57 -1.55
C THR A 335 3.15 -10.21 -2.90
N LEU A 336 4.42 -10.59 -3.18
CA LEU A 336 4.85 -11.21 -4.43
C LEU A 336 4.72 -12.75 -4.44
N HIS A 337 4.04 -13.36 -3.47
CA HIS A 337 3.80 -14.81 -3.36
C HIS A 337 5.07 -15.69 -3.29
N ILE A 338 6.26 -15.10 -3.15
CA ILE A 338 7.52 -15.82 -2.93
C ILE A 338 7.47 -16.62 -1.62
N ILE A 339 6.76 -16.10 -0.62
CA ILE A 339 6.37 -16.83 0.58
C ILE A 339 4.91 -17.22 0.41
N PRO A 340 4.52 -18.50 0.62
CA PRO A 340 3.13 -18.92 0.43
C PRO A 340 2.31 -18.32 1.57
N LEU A 341 1.52 -17.30 1.27
CA LEU A 341 0.53 -16.74 2.19
C LEU A 341 -0.83 -17.30 1.80
N SER A 342 -1.71 -17.53 2.79
CA SER A 342 -3.09 -17.98 2.53
C SER A 342 -3.86 -16.90 1.76
N ARG A 343 -3.85 -17.00 0.43
CA ARG A 343 -4.43 -16.03 -0.50
C ARG A 343 -4.99 -16.76 -1.71
N PHE A 344 -6.24 -16.45 -2.04
CA PHE A 344 -6.93 -16.99 -3.22
C PHE A 344 -6.74 -16.13 -4.48
N VAL A 345 -6.00 -15.02 -4.38
CA VAL A 345 -5.71 -14.10 -5.49
C VAL A 345 -4.21 -13.91 -5.70
N VAL A 346 -3.81 -13.75 -6.97
CA VAL A 346 -2.44 -13.47 -7.38
C VAL A 346 -2.10 -11.98 -7.27
N VAL A 347 -3.08 -11.09 -7.46
CA VAL A 347 -2.94 -9.64 -7.32
C VAL A 347 -4.13 -9.10 -6.52
N ALA A 348 -3.94 -7.99 -5.84
CA ALA A 348 -5.01 -7.21 -5.23
C ALA A 348 -4.56 -5.76 -5.09
N ASP A 349 -5.36 -4.82 -5.58
CA ASP A 349 -4.99 -3.40 -5.71
C ASP A 349 -4.60 -2.82 -4.34
N ARG A 350 -5.34 -3.20 -3.29
CA ARG A 350 -5.11 -2.78 -1.91
C ARG A 350 -3.68 -2.99 -1.40
N TYR A 351 -2.98 -4.02 -1.89
CA TYR A 351 -1.60 -4.29 -1.47
C TYR A 351 -0.59 -3.27 -2.01
N ALA A 352 -0.93 -2.58 -3.09
CA ALA A 352 -0.06 -1.59 -3.72
C ALA A 352 0.01 -0.27 -2.95
N TYR A 353 -0.86 -0.03 -1.96
CA TYR A 353 -1.07 1.27 -1.34
C TYR A 353 0.23 2.03 -1.00
N LEU A 354 1.08 1.52 -0.10
CA LEU A 354 2.32 2.22 0.26
C LEU A 354 3.40 2.14 -0.84
N SER A 355 3.41 1.06 -1.63
CA SER A 355 4.34 0.90 -2.76
C SER A 355 4.08 1.92 -3.89
N SER A 356 2.82 2.35 -4.05
CA SER A 356 2.41 3.33 -5.06
C SER A 356 3.04 4.70 -4.81
N VAL A 357 3.46 5.00 -3.56
CA VAL A 357 4.26 6.19 -3.25
C VAL A 357 5.62 6.15 -3.96
N GLY A 358 6.27 4.99 -4.03
CA GLY A 358 7.52 4.81 -4.76
C GLY A 358 7.36 5.03 -6.27
N VAL A 359 6.26 4.51 -6.84
CA VAL A 359 5.92 4.72 -8.26
C VAL A 359 5.58 6.18 -8.55
N ALA A 360 4.76 6.81 -7.71
CA ALA A 360 4.45 8.24 -7.81
C ALA A 360 5.71 9.10 -7.70
N PHE A 361 6.64 8.76 -6.79
CA PHE A 361 7.92 9.43 -6.65
C PHE A 361 8.75 9.33 -7.93
N LEU A 362 8.86 8.13 -8.52
CA LEU A 362 9.59 7.91 -9.77
C LEU A 362 8.99 8.71 -10.93
N LEU A 363 7.66 8.67 -11.08
CA LEU A 363 6.96 9.42 -12.13
C LEU A 363 7.27 10.92 -12.02
N VAL A 364 7.05 11.50 -10.85
CA VAL A 364 7.27 12.95 -10.63
C VAL A 364 8.76 13.30 -10.77
N TYR A 365 9.67 12.44 -10.30
CA TYR A 365 11.11 12.62 -10.44
C TYR A 365 11.52 12.71 -11.92
N ILE A 366 11.14 11.69 -12.71
CA ILE A 366 11.48 11.60 -14.13
C ILE A 366 10.91 12.80 -14.90
N LEU A 367 9.66 13.15 -14.64
CA LEU A 367 9.01 14.31 -15.28
C LEU A 367 9.72 15.63 -14.92
N THR A 368 10.20 15.78 -13.68
CA THR A 368 10.94 16.97 -13.25
C THR A 368 12.29 17.07 -13.96
N VAL A 369 13.04 15.96 -14.06
CA VAL A 369 14.31 15.92 -14.79
C VAL A 369 14.11 16.18 -16.28
N LEU A 370 13.04 15.65 -16.88
CA LEU A 370 12.71 15.90 -18.28
C LEU A 370 12.36 17.38 -18.50
N TYR A 371 11.54 17.97 -17.62
CA TYR A 371 11.14 19.37 -17.68
C TYR A 371 12.32 20.35 -17.68
N GLU A 372 13.40 20.03 -16.98
CA GLU A 372 14.61 20.87 -16.94
C GLU A 372 15.41 20.82 -18.26
N LYS A 373 15.33 19.73 -19.02
CA LYS A 373 16.14 19.48 -20.21
C LYS A 373 15.49 19.95 -21.52
N ILE A 374 14.17 20.09 -21.54
CA ILE A 374 13.38 20.37 -22.75
C ILE A 374 13.10 21.88 -22.93
N ASP A 375 12.72 22.28 -24.14
CA ASP A 375 12.48 23.68 -24.50
C ASP A 375 11.12 24.23 -24.00
N ARG A 376 10.80 25.51 -24.25
CA ARG A 376 9.55 26.12 -23.77
C ARG A 376 8.28 25.47 -24.35
N ARG A 377 8.28 25.06 -25.62
CA ARG A 377 7.10 24.46 -26.28
C ARG A 377 6.88 23.04 -25.75
N GLU A 378 7.94 22.26 -25.64
CA GLU A 378 7.94 20.91 -25.06
C GLU A 378 7.54 20.94 -23.58
N ARG A 379 7.98 21.94 -22.80
CA ARG A 379 7.52 22.15 -21.41
C ARG A 379 6.02 22.35 -21.30
N LEU A 380 5.43 23.09 -22.25
CA LEU A 380 3.98 23.32 -22.26
C LEU A 380 3.23 22.02 -22.59
N ALA A 381 3.71 21.26 -23.59
CA ALA A 381 3.16 19.96 -23.94
C ALA A 381 3.26 18.96 -22.75
N LEU A 382 4.43 18.87 -22.10
CA LEU A 382 4.64 18.00 -20.94
C LEU A 382 3.69 18.34 -19.79
N LYS A 383 3.51 19.64 -19.51
CA LYS A 383 2.54 20.11 -18.50
C LYS A 383 1.12 19.73 -18.87
N ALA A 384 0.71 19.94 -20.12
CA ALA A 384 -0.63 19.58 -20.60
C ALA A 384 -0.88 18.08 -20.45
N ILE A 385 0.05 17.23 -20.91
CA ILE A 385 -0.03 15.77 -20.77
C ILE A 385 -0.13 15.37 -19.31
N PHE A 386 0.72 15.94 -18.44
CA PHE A 386 0.69 15.59 -17.02
C PHE A 386 -0.61 16.03 -16.34
N VAL A 387 -1.14 17.22 -16.65
CA VAL A 387 -2.44 17.67 -16.13
C VAL A 387 -3.57 16.77 -16.63
N SER A 388 -3.58 16.40 -17.92
CA SER A 388 -4.56 15.44 -18.46
C SER A 388 -4.47 14.09 -17.78
N TYR A 389 -3.26 13.60 -17.49
CA TYR A 389 -3.06 12.37 -16.73
C TYR A 389 -3.59 12.46 -15.29
N LEU A 390 -3.35 13.57 -14.59
CA LEU A 390 -3.88 13.80 -13.24
C LEU A 390 -5.42 13.87 -13.24
N LEU A 391 -6.02 14.52 -14.24
CA LEU A 391 -7.46 14.57 -14.42
C LEU A 391 -8.03 13.17 -14.70
N TYR A 392 -7.39 12.41 -15.58
CA TYR A 392 -7.76 11.01 -15.84
C TYR A 392 -7.74 10.17 -14.56
N LEU A 393 -6.65 10.23 -13.78
CA LEU A 393 -6.56 9.52 -12.50
C LEU A 393 -7.66 9.97 -11.52
N GLY A 394 -7.87 11.27 -11.36
CA GLY A 394 -8.90 11.80 -10.44
C GLY A 394 -10.31 11.38 -10.83
N ILE A 395 -10.66 11.47 -12.12
CA ILE A 395 -11.96 11.03 -12.65
C ILE A 395 -12.12 9.53 -12.45
N TYR A 396 -11.11 8.74 -12.82
CA TYR A 396 -11.19 7.29 -12.73
C TYR A 396 -11.25 6.80 -11.28
N THR A 397 -10.55 7.47 -10.35
CA THR A 397 -10.67 7.23 -8.90
C THR A 397 -12.06 7.53 -8.37
N ASN A 398 -12.72 8.59 -8.85
CA ASN A 398 -14.11 8.87 -8.50
C ASN A 398 -15.06 7.79 -9.04
N LEU A 399 -14.90 7.39 -10.30
CA LEU A 399 -15.73 6.36 -10.92
C LEU A 399 -15.53 5.00 -10.24
N ARG A 400 -14.28 4.61 -9.98
CA ARG A 400 -13.96 3.33 -9.34
C ARG A 400 -14.46 3.29 -7.90
N SER A 401 -14.52 4.42 -7.19
CA SER A 401 -15.08 4.51 -5.84
C SER A 401 -16.56 4.08 -5.79
N ARG A 402 -17.31 4.28 -6.88
CA ARG A 402 -18.72 3.91 -6.99
C ARG A 402 -18.95 2.40 -7.19
N VAL A 403 -17.93 1.68 -7.66
CA VAL A 403 -18.02 0.21 -7.81
C VAL A 403 -18.15 -0.48 -6.46
N TRP A 404 -17.66 0.17 -5.40
CA TRP A 404 -17.73 -0.30 -4.02
C TRP A 404 -19.02 0.13 -3.30
N TYR A 405 -20.07 0.51 -4.04
CA TYR A 405 -21.32 1.02 -3.46
C TYR A 405 -22.04 -0.01 -2.58
N ASP A 406 -22.24 -1.22 -3.08
CA ASP A 406 -22.83 -2.35 -2.35
C ASP A 406 -22.33 -3.68 -2.93
N THR A 407 -22.70 -4.79 -2.28
CA THR A 407 -22.27 -6.14 -2.68
C THR A 407 -22.73 -6.50 -4.09
N ASP A 408 -23.91 -6.04 -4.53
CA ASP A 408 -24.43 -6.35 -5.85
C ASP A 408 -23.72 -5.58 -6.96
N THR A 409 -23.46 -4.29 -6.76
CA THR A 409 -22.70 -3.43 -7.68
C THR A 409 -21.29 -3.97 -7.87
N LEU A 410 -20.63 -4.37 -6.77
CA LEU A 410 -19.28 -4.92 -6.82
C LEU A 410 -19.21 -6.24 -7.61
N LYS A 411 -20.20 -7.12 -7.39
CA LYS A 411 -20.27 -8.43 -8.05
C LYS A 411 -20.85 -8.37 -9.46
N MET A 412 -21.48 -7.26 -9.87
CA MET A 412 -22.09 -7.09 -11.20
C MET A 412 -21.07 -7.32 -12.31
N GLU A 413 -19.88 -6.70 -12.21
CA GLU A 413 -18.78 -6.87 -13.18
C GLU A 413 -18.39 -8.35 -13.34
N MET A 414 -18.32 -9.10 -12.23
CA MET A 414 -17.98 -10.52 -12.27
C MET A 414 -19.13 -11.38 -12.81
N ARG A 415 -20.40 -11.04 -12.49
CA ARG A 415 -21.58 -11.74 -13.06
C ARG A 415 -21.65 -11.57 -14.58
N GLU A 416 -21.39 -10.35 -15.09
CA GLU A 416 -21.33 -10.07 -16.53
C GLU A 416 -20.15 -10.79 -17.21
N LEU A 417 -18.98 -10.79 -16.58
CA LEU A 417 -17.82 -11.55 -17.07
C LEU A 417 -18.11 -13.05 -17.13
N LEU A 418 -18.74 -13.63 -16.11
CA LEU A 418 -19.10 -15.04 -16.10
C LEU A 418 -20.10 -15.37 -17.21
N ARG A 419 -21.14 -14.54 -17.40
CA ARG A 419 -22.14 -14.71 -18.47
C ARG A 419 -21.55 -14.61 -19.89
N SER A 420 -20.48 -13.86 -20.06
CA SER A 420 -19.81 -13.70 -21.36
C SER A 420 -18.77 -14.79 -21.67
N ARG A 421 -18.60 -15.79 -20.80
CA ARG A 421 -17.75 -16.95 -21.10
C ARG A 421 -18.55 -18.07 -21.76
N ASP A 422 -17.99 -18.64 -22.83
CA ASP A 422 -18.56 -19.75 -23.62
C ASP A 422 -18.85 -21.03 -22.81
N ASP A 423 -18.22 -21.21 -21.64
CA ASP A 423 -18.44 -22.35 -20.74
C ASP A 423 -19.68 -22.19 -19.86
N PHE A 424 -20.16 -20.95 -19.63
CA PHE A 424 -21.32 -20.67 -18.80
C PHE A 424 -22.65 -20.95 -19.55
N GLU A 425 -22.70 -20.65 -20.85
CA GLU A 425 -23.87 -20.95 -21.70
C GLU A 425 -24.16 -22.47 -21.79
N LYS A 426 -23.15 -23.32 -21.58
CA LYS A 426 -23.32 -24.78 -21.59
C LYS A 426 -23.98 -25.33 -20.32
N THR A 427 -23.95 -24.59 -19.21
CA THR A 427 -24.49 -25.02 -17.92
C THR A 427 -25.95 -24.64 -17.68
N GLU A 428 -26.51 -23.66 -18.39
CA GLU A 428 -27.94 -23.31 -18.31
C GLU A 428 -28.81 -24.03 -19.36
N GLY A 429 -28.23 -24.97 -20.12
CA GLY A 429 -28.92 -25.74 -21.16
C GLY A 429 -29.61 -27.03 -20.71
N TYR A 430 -29.90 -27.22 -19.42
CA TYR A 430 -30.59 -28.40 -18.89
C TYR A 430 -31.76 -28.06 -17.96
#